data_AF-A0A011P9Z2-F1
#
_entry.id   AF-A0A011P9Z2-F1
#
_cell.length_a   1.000
_cell.length_b   1.000
_cell.length_c   1.000
_cell.angle_alpha   90.00
_cell.angle_beta   90.00
_cell.angle_gamma   90.00
#
_symmetry.space_group_name_H-M   'P 1'
#
loop_
_entity.id
_entity.type
_entity.pdbx_description
1 polymer ?
#
loop_
_entity_poly.entity_id
_entity_poly.type
_entity_poly.pdbx_seq_one_letter_code
_entity_poly.pdbx_strand_id
1 'polypeptide(L)'
;MNEPQQTNFFLPVLLIALALVVWFGFQARQLNQERAQLASLRSNQDSTYTNAQKMRAQLDSLAAGTQKLASAGNKNAQTVVNALQQRGITINAEAKPAQAQ
;
A
#
# COMPACT_ATOMS: atom_id res chain seq x y z
N MET A 1 30.86 -39.42 -54.37
CA MET A 1 29.51 -39.96 -54.14
C MET A 1 29.02 -39.33 -52.85
N ASN A 2 28.24 -38.26 -52.95
CA ASN A 2 27.70 -37.59 -51.78
C ASN A 2 26.25 -38.05 -51.67
N GLU A 3 25.97 -38.92 -50.71
CA GLU A 3 24.63 -39.41 -50.44
C GLU A 3 23.72 -38.23 -50.05
N PRO A 4 22.50 -38.12 -50.61
CA PRO A 4 21.54 -37.13 -50.15
C PRO A 4 21.11 -37.52 -48.74
N GLN A 5 21.65 -36.84 -47.73
CA GLN A 5 21.17 -36.94 -46.35
C GLN A 5 19.69 -36.59 -46.35
N GLN A 6 18.84 -37.61 -46.17
CA GLN A 6 17.43 -37.45 -45.88
C GLN A 6 17.32 -36.62 -44.60
N THR A 7 17.17 -35.31 -44.78
CA THR A 7 17.12 -34.36 -43.67
C THR A 7 15.76 -34.52 -43.03
N ASN A 8 15.75 -35.21 -41.89
CA ASN A 8 14.53 -35.57 -41.18
C ASN A 8 13.92 -34.29 -40.56
N PHE A 9 13.04 -33.63 -41.32
CA PHE A 9 12.45 -32.31 -41.02
C PHE A 9 11.63 -32.28 -39.71
N PHE A 10 11.31 -33.45 -39.16
CA PHE A 10 10.62 -33.60 -37.88
C PHE A 10 11.44 -33.12 -36.68
N LEU A 11 12.74 -33.39 -36.67
CA LEU A 11 13.63 -33.02 -35.56
C LEU A 11 13.74 -31.50 -35.35
N PRO A 12 13.99 -30.66 -36.38
CA PRO A 12 14.04 -29.21 -36.19
C PRO A 12 12.66 -28.63 -35.80
N VAL A 13 11.56 -29.17 -36.33
CA VAL A 13 10.20 -28.72 -35.98
C VAL A 13 9.88 -29.03 -34.51
N LEU A 14 10.26 -30.21 -34.03
CA LEU A 14 10.06 -30.60 -32.63
C LEU A 14 10.87 -29.71 -31.70
N LEU A 15 12.12 -29.38 -32.06
CA LEU A 15 12.96 -28.46 -31.27
C LEU A 15 12.38 -27.04 -31.23
N ILE A 16 11.84 -26.54 -32.35
CA ILE A 16 11.18 -25.23 -32.39
C ILE A 16 9.92 -25.23 -31.50
N ALA A 17 9.10 -26.29 -31.57
CA ALA A 17 7.92 -26.42 -30.72
C ALA A 17 8.30 -26.42 -29.23
N LEU A 18 9.35 -27.16 -28.86
CA LEU A 18 9.88 -27.18 -27.49
C LEU A 18 10.39 -25.81 -27.05
N ALA A 19 11.13 -25.12 -27.91
CA ALA A 19 11.61 -23.76 -27.64
C ALA A 19 10.45 -22.78 -27.42
N LEU A 20 9.38 -22.88 -28.21
CA LEU A 20 8.18 -22.06 -28.04
C LEU A 20 7.49 -22.35 -26.71
N VAL A 21 7.34 -23.62 -26.31
CA VAL A 21 6.73 -23.98 -25.01
C VAL A 21 7.53 -23.41 -23.85
N VAL A 22 8.87 -23.51 -23.89
CA VAL A 22 9.74 -22.92 -22.87
C VAL A 22 9.61 -21.40 -22.84
N TRP A 23 9.58 -20.76 -24.00
CA TRP A 23 9.42 -19.31 -24.12
C TRP A 23 8.08 -18.81 -23.54
N PHE A 24 6.97 -19.47 -23.89
CA PHE A 24 5.65 -19.15 -23.36
C PHE A 24 5.56 -19.42 -21.85
N GLY A 25 6.13 -20.53 -21.37
CA GLY A 25 6.21 -20.82 -19.94
C GLY A 25 7.01 -19.76 -19.16
N PHE A 26 8.09 -19.27 -19.76
CA PHE A 26 8.91 -18.19 -19.20
C PHE A 26 8.15 -16.86 -19.17
N GLN A 27 7.49 -16.47 -20.27
CA GLN A 27 6.62 -15.28 -20.30
C GLN A 27 5.50 -15.34 -19.26
N ALA A 28 4.85 -16.50 -19.09
CA ALA A 28 3.78 -16.68 -18.11
C ALA A 28 4.28 -16.52 -16.67
N ARG A 29 5.52 -16.94 -16.37
CA ARG A 29 6.14 -16.68 -15.07
C ARG A 29 6.43 -15.20 -14.84
N GLN A 30 6.90 -14.49 -15.86
CA GLN A 30 7.19 -13.06 -15.77
C GLN A 30 5.92 -12.25 -15.46
N LEU A 31 4.80 -12.56 -16.12
CA LEU A 31 3.51 -11.91 -15.89
C LEU A 31 2.96 -12.13 -14.47
N ASN A 32 3.17 -13.33 -13.91
CA ASN A 32 2.77 -13.62 -12.53
C ASN A 32 3.63 -12.88 -11.50
N GLN A 33 4.92 -12.66 -11.78
CA GLN A 33 5.79 -11.87 -10.90
C GLN A 33 5.39 -10.39 -10.88
N GLU A 34 5.04 -9.81 -12.03
CA GLU A 34 4.57 -8.42 -12.10
C GLU A 34 3.27 -8.21 -11.31
N ARG A 35 2.33 -9.16 -11.41
CA ARG A 35 1.10 -9.14 -10.61
C ARG A 35 1.37 -9.22 -9.11
N ALA A 36 2.32 -10.05 -8.69
CA ALA A 36 2.71 -10.16 -7.30
C ALA A 36 3.37 -8.87 -6.77
N GLN A 37 4.16 -8.18 -7.59
CA GLN A 37 4.75 -6.89 -7.24
C GLN A 37 3.68 -5.80 -7.09
N LEU A 38 2.73 -5.70 -8.01
CA LEU A 38 1.63 -4.72 -7.90
C LEU A 38 0.75 -4.99 -6.67
N ALA A 39 0.48 -6.26 -6.36
CA ALA A 39 -0.25 -6.66 -5.16
C ALA A 39 0.52 -6.32 -3.86
N SER A 40 1.84 -6.48 -3.84
CA SER A 40 2.66 -6.11 -2.68
C SER A 40 2.70 -4.59 -2.47
N LEU A 41 2.80 -3.82 -3.56
CA LEU A 41 2.73 -2.35 -3.49
C LEU A 41 1.36 -1.87 -2.99
N ARG A 42 0.26 -2.55 -3.38
CA ARG A 42 -1.09 -2.29 -2.84
C ARG A 42 -1.15 -2.57 -1.34
N SER A 43 -0.69 -3.75 -0.92
CA SER A 43 -0.66 -4.16 0.49
C SER A 43 0.18 -3.21 1.35
N ASN A 44 1.30 -2.71 0.82
CA ASN A 44 2.14 -1.75 1.52
C ASN A 44 1.40 -0.41 1.73
N GLN A 45 0.64 0.06 0.74
CA GLN A 45 -0.15 1.28 0.85
C GLN A 45 -1.29 1.15 1.86
N ASP A 46 -1.96 -0.01 1.92
CA ASP A 46 -3.02 -0.27 2.92
C ASP A 46 -2.46 -0.24 4.35
N SER A 47 -1.25 -0.77 4.55
CA SER A 47 -0.58 -0.73 5.86
C SER A 47 -0.24 0.70 6.29
N THR A 48 0.30 1.51 5.38
CA THR A 48 0.64 2.92 5.65
C THR A 48 -0.61 3.73 5.95
N TYR A 49 -1.68 3.54 5.18
CA TYR A 49 -2.95 4.23 5.39
C TYR A 49 -3.59 3.87 6.74
N THR A 50 -3.61 2.58 7.07
CA THR A 50 -4.14 2.10 8.36
C THR A 50 -3.35 2.67 9.54
N ASN A 51 -2.02 2.71 9.45
CA ASN A 51 -1.17 3.29 10.48
C ASN A 51 -1.36 4.81 10.60
N ALA A 52 -1.53 5.52 9.47
CA ALA A 52 -1.84 6.95 9.47
C ALA A 52 -3.21 7.25 10.10
N GLN A 53 -4.23 6.43 9.83
CA GLN A 53 -5.53 6.55 10.50
C GLN A 53 -5.41 6.36 12.01
N LYS A 54 -4.69 5.33 12.47
CA LYS A 54 -4.45 5.11 13.90
C LYS A 54 -3.74 6.29 14.56
N MET A 55 -2.71 6.83 13.91
CA MET A 55 -1.99 8.01 14.39
C MET A 55 -2.91 9.24 14.46
N ARG A 56 -3.73 9.47 13.44
CA ARG A 56 -4.73 10.55 13.45
C ARG A 56 -5.72 10.38 14.60
N ALA A 57 -6.28 9.19 14.80
CA ALA A 57 -7.20 8.92 15.90
C ALA A 57 -6.56 9.17 17.29
N GLN A 58 -5.28 8.80 17.45
CA GLN A 58 -4.53 9.10 18.67
C GLN A 58 -4.35 10.61 18.86
N LEU A 59 -3.95 11.33 17.82
CA LEU A 59 -3.80 12.79 17.86
C LEU A 59 -5.12 13.50 18.16
N ASP A 60 -6.22 13.06 17.54
CA ASP A 60 -7.56 13.60 17.80
C ASP A 60 -7.98 13.35 19.26
N SER A 61 -7.65 12.18 19.82
CA SER A 61 -7.94 11.89 21.24
C SER A 61 -7.15 12.79 22.20
N LEU A 62 -5.88 13.07 21.89
CA LEU A 62 -5.03 13.97 22.67
C LEU A 62 -5.53 15.42 22.57
N ALA A 63 -5.91 15.84 21.37
CA ALA A 63 -6.47 17.17 21.14
C ALA A 63 -7.80 17.35 21.88
N ALA A 64 -8.70 16.36 21.82
CA ALA A 64 -9.95 16.37 22.58
C ALA A 64 -9.71 16.38 24.10
N GLY A 65 -8.74 15.59 24.59
CA GLY A 65 -8.34 15.61 26.00
C GLY A 65 -7.80 16.96 26.45
N THR A 66 -6.95 17.57 25.63
CA THR A 66 -6.35 18.88 25.89
C THR A 66 -7.40 19.99 25.85
N GLN A 67 -8.35 19.92 24.91
CA GLN A 67 -9.48 20.83 24.85
C GLN A 67 -10.36 20.72 26.10
N LYS A 68 -10.65 19.49 26.56
CA LYS A 68 -11.41 19.26 27.80
C LYS A 68 -10.69 19.83 29.03
N LEU A 69 -9.36 19.66 29.10
CA LEU A 69 -8.52 20.27 30.14
C LEU A 69 -8.53 21.81 30.06
N ALA A 70 -8.47 22.38 28.86
CA ALA A 70 -8.54 23.82 28.64
C ALA A 70 -9.89 24.40 29.08
N SER A 71 -11.00 23.73 28.73
CA SER A 71 -12.36 24.07 29.16
C SER A 71 -12.56 23.91 30.66
N ALA A 72 -11.88 22.95 31.30
CA ALA A 72 -11.89 22.77 32.75
C ALA A 72 -11.04 23.82 33.53
N GLY A 73 -10.46 24.82 32.84
CA GLY A 73 -9.74 25.92 33.47
C GLY A 73 -8.22 25.72 33.58
N ASN A 74 -7.64 24.70 32.94
CA ASN A 74 -6.20 24.50 32.94
C ASN A 74 -5.51 25.51 31.99
N LYS A 75 -4.74 26.45 32.58
CA LYS A 75 -4.02 27.51 31.84
C LYS A 75 -3.03 26.97 30.81
N ASN A 76 -2.34 25.86 31.10
CA ASN A 76 -1.37 25.28 30.17
C ASN A 76 -2.07 24.67 28.94
N ALA A 77 -3.21 24.01 29.16
CA ALA A 77 -4.00 23.44 28.06
C ALA A 77 -4.64 24.53 27.18
N GLN A 78 -5.08 25.65 27.76
CA GLN A 78 -5.57 26.81 27.00
C GLN A 78 -4.49 27.40 26.08
N THR A 79 -3.25 27.50 26.55
CA THR A 79 -2.12 27.95 25.72
C THR A 79 -1.90 27.03 24.52
N VAL A 80 -2.02 25.71 24.71
CA VAL A 80 -1.87 24.73 23.62
C VAL A 80 -3.02 24.83 22.62
N VAL A 81 -4.27 24.94 23.08
CA VAL A 81 -5.45 25.14 22.21
C VAL A 81 -5.32 26.42 21.40
N ASN A 82 -4.95 27.53 22.04
CA ASN A 82 -4.76 28.81 21.36
C ASN A 82 -3.65 28.75 20.31
N ALA A 83 -2.53 28.08 20.59
CA ALA A 83 -1.45 27.88 19.63
C ALA A 83 -1.88 26.99 18.45
N LEU A 84 -2.72 25.99 18.68
CA LEU A 84 -3.28 25.13 17.62
C LEU A 84 -4.30 25.89 16.77
N GLN A 85 -5.12 26.73 17.39
CA GLN A 85 -6.08 27.60 16.71
C GLN A 85 -5.39 28.67 15.86
N GLN A 86 -4.29 29.25 16.35
CA GLN A 86 -3.42 30.18 15.59
C GLN A 86 -2.77 29.52 14.36
N ARG A 87 -2.56 28.20 14.40
CA ARG A 87 -2.04 27.41 13.26
C ARG A 87 -3.15 26.90 12.32
N GLY A 88 -4.39 27.33 12.51
CA GLY A 88 -5.54 26.94 11.68
C GLY A 88 -6.08 25.55 11.99
N ILE A 89 -5.67 24.91 13.09
CA ILE A 89 -6.16 23.60 13.51
C ILE A 89 -7.30 23.82 14.50
N THR A 90 -8.55 23.76 14.01
CA THR A 90 -9.73 23.87 14.86
C THR A 90 -9.94 22.57 15.62
N ILE A 91 -9.67 22.57 16.93
CA ILE A 91 -9.94 21.43 17.80
C ILE A 91 -11.43 21.46 18.17
N ASN A 92 -12.22 20.55 17.60
CA ASN A 92 -13.62 20.42 17.97
C ASN A 92 -13.75 19.61 19.26
N ALA A 93 -14.01 20.29 20.37
CA ALA A 93 -14.24 19.68 21.69
C ALA A 93 -15.40 18.65 21.68
N GLU A 94 -16.35 18.83 20.76
CA GLU A 94 -17.59 18.06 20.65
C GLU A 94 -17.53 16.97 19.59
N ALA A 95 -16.38 16.76 18.92
CA ALA A 95 -16.19 15.61 18.05
C ALA A 95 -16.18 14.34 18.91
N LYS A 96 -17.38 13.78 19.11
CA LYS A 96 -17.62 12.43 19.63
C LYS A 96 -16.57 11.51 18.99
N PRO A 97 -15.82 10.72 19.78
CA PRO A 97 -14.79 9.85 19.23
C PRO A 97 -15.42 9.07 18.09
N ALA A 98 -14.81 9.13 16.90
CA ALA A 98 -15.21 8.31 15.77
C ALA A 98 -15.16 6.87 16.28
N GLN A 99 -16.35 6.34 16.56
CA GLN A 99 -16.54 4.99 17.04
C GLN A 99 -15.96 4.10 15.94
N ALA A 100 -14.84 3.46 16.25
CA ALA A 100 -14.36 2.33 15.47
C ALA A 100 -15.51 1.30 15.45
N GLN A 101 -16.15 1.17 14.29
CA GLN A 101 -16.91 -0.01 13.92
C GLN A 101 -15.98 -0.90 13.10
#